data_AF-A0A2G9LNS0-F1
#
_entry.id   AF-A0A2G9LNS0-F1
#
_cell.length_a   1.000
_cell.length_b   1.000
_cell.length_c   1.000
_cell.angle_alpha   90.00
_cell.angle_beta   90.00
_cell.angle_gamma   90.00
#
_symmetry.space_group_name_H-M   'P 1'
#
loop_
_entity.id
_entity.type
_entity.pdbx_description
1 polymer ?
#
loop_
_entity_poly.entity_id
_entity_poly.type
_entity_poly.pdbx_seq_one_letter_code
_entity_poly.pdbx_strand_id
1 'polypeptide(L)'
;MRTLHIPVKSTVPIILTEDIISRLPNKIALVMPVQHIHKRDEVIAQLHRAGKEVVLPQGYHTRHDGQVLGCDQAEGHGIDADAYLCV
;
A
#
# COMPACT_ATOMS: atom_id res chain seq x y z
N MET A 1 13.97 5.89 29.42
CA MET A 1 14.83 6.12 28.23
C MET A 1 13.96 6.68 27.12
N ARG A 2 14.37 7.72 26.39
CA ARG A 2 13.59 8.29 25.27
C ARG A 2 14.13 7.73 23.95
N THR A 3 13.26 7.24 23.08
CA THR A 3 13.62 6.68 21.77
C THR A 3 12.93 7.45 20.66
N LEU A 4 13.70 7.92 19.68
CA LEU A 4 13.18 8.57 18.47
C LEU A 4 13.24 7.58 17.30
N HIS A 5 12.10 7.32 16.68
CA HIS A 5 12.01 6.48 15.49
C HIS A 5 11.99 7.39 14.26
N ILE A 6 13.01 7.28 13.41
CA ILE A 6 13.12 8.03 12.15
C ILE A 6 13.00 7.05 10.99
N PRO A 7 11.86 7.01 10.27
CA PRO A 7 11.70 6.12 9.12
C PRO A 7 12.65 6.53 7.99
N VAL A 8 13.42 5.57 7.48
CA VAL A 8 14.23 5.76 6.27
C VAL A 8 13.33 5.59 5.05
N LYS A 9 13.17 6.66 4.27
CA LYS A 9 12.29 6.70 3.09
C LYS A 9 13.05 6.30 1.84
N SER A 10 12.47 5.41 1.02
CA SER A 10 13.06 5.04 -0.27
C SER A 10 12.90 6.17 -1.29
N THR A 11 13.98 6.52 -1.99
CA THR A 11 13.97 7.54 -3.05
C THR A 11 13.52 6.98 -4.40
N VAL A 12 13.48 5.66 -4.58
CA VAL A 12 13.12 5.00 -5.85
C VAL A 12 11.68 5.32 -6.25
N PRO A 13 11.43 5.90 -7.44
CA PRO A 13 10.07 6.22 -7.88
C PRO A 13 9.24 4.95 -8.08
N ILE A 14 7.94 5.02 -7.79
CA ILE A 14 7.00 3.91 -8.01
C ILE A 14 6.10 4.30 -9.17
N ILE A 15 6.33 3.67 -10.32
CA ILE A 15 5.61 3.93 -11.57
C ILE A 15 4.87 2.65 -11.99
N LEU A 16 3.55 2.70 -11.99
CA LEU A 16 2.70 1.64 -12.51
C LEU A 16 2.50 1.85 -14.00
N THR A 17 3.12 1.00 -14.81
CA THR A 17 2.95 1.02 -16.27
C THR A 17 1.55 0.56 -16.67
N GLU A 18 1.08 0.97 -17.85
CA GLU A 18 -0.22 0.54 -18.40
C GLU A 18 -0.37 -0.98 -18.46
N ASP A 19 0.70 -1.73 -18.80
CA ASP A 19 0.70 -3.20 -18.81
C ASP A 19 0.34 -3.77 -17.43
N ILE A 20 1.05 -3.33 -16.38
CA ILE A 20 0.76 -3.73 -14.99
C ILE A 20 -0.68 -3.40 -14.64
N ILE A 21 -1.13 -2.16 -14.88
CA ILE A 21 -2.47 -1.70 -14.51
C ILE A 21 -3.57 -2.50 -15.22
N SER A 22 -3.36 -2.85 -16.50
CA SER A 22 -4.32 -3.63 -17.29
C SER A 22 -4.58 -5.04 -16.74
N ARG A 23 -3.60 -5.59 -16.00
CA ARG A 23 -3.66 -6.92 -15.40
C ARG A 23 -4.26 -6.92 -13.99
N LEU A 24 -4.44 -5.74 -13.38
CA LEU A 24 -5.02 -5.62 -12.04
C LEU A 24 -6.55 -5.73 -12.11
N PRO A 25 -7.20 -6.31 -11.08
CA PRO A 25 -8.66 -6.31 -10.98
C PRO A 25 -9.19 -4.90 -10.72
N ASN A 26 -10.51 -4.74 -10.54
CA ASN A 26 -11.12 -3.43 -10.35
C ASN A 26 -10.92 -2.91 -8.92
N LYS A 27 -11.05 -3.77 -7.90
CA LYS A 27 -10.89 -3.40 -6.49
C LYS A 27 -9.64 -4.01 -5.90
N ILE A 28 -8.73 -3.17 -5.41
CA ILE A 28 -7.37 -3.58 -5.05
C ILE A 28 -7.06 -3.14 -3.61
N ALA A 29 -6.54 -4.06 -2.81
CA ALA A 29 -5.93 -3.73 -1.53
C ALA A 29 -4.47 -3.31 -1.75
N LEU A 30 -4.15 -2.03 -1.52
CA LEU A 30 -2.79 -1.52 -1.66
C LEU A 30 -2.04 -1.68 -0.34
N VAL A 31 -0.92 -2.41 -0.39
CA VAL A 31 -0.05 -2.64 0.76
C VAL A 31 1.41 -2.30 0.43
N MET A 32 2.12 -1.78 1.42
CA MET A 32 3.54 -1.43 1.28
C MET A 32 4.23 -1.36 2.65
N PRO A 33 5.54 -1.57 2.72
CA PRO A 33 6.30 -1.39 3.95
C PRO A 33 6.55 0.11 4.23
N VAL A 34 6.94 0.44 5.47
CA VAL A 34 7.05 1.83 5.95
C VAL A 34 7.94 2.74 5.11
N GLN A 35 8.99 2.19 4.47
CA GLN A 35 9.90 2.96 3.62
C GLN A 35 9.24 3.53 2.37
N HIS A 36 8.11 2.98 1.91
CA HIS A 36 7.37 3.41 0.72
C HIS A 36 6.08 4.18 1.04
N ILE A 37 5.62 4.20 2.29
CA ILE A 37 4.34 4.82 2.70
C ILE A 37 4.19 6.28 2.26
N HIS A 38 5.29 7.04 2.25
CA HIS A 38 5.27 8.44 1.81
C HIS A 38 4.90 8.65 0.33
N LYS A 39 4.89 7.58 -0.50
CA LYS A 39 4.49 7.57 -1.92
C LYS A 39 3.12 6.96 -2.16
N ARG A 40 2.44 6.51 -1.10
CA ARG A 40 1.14 5.82 -1.19
C ARG A 40 0.13 6.61 -2.02
N ASP A 41 0.00 7.90 -1.76
CA ASP A 41 -1.01 8.74 -2.41
C ASP A 41 -0.71 8.95 -3.91
N GLU A 42 0.57 8.91 -4.31
CA GLU A 42 0.97 8.93 -5.73
C GLU A 42 0.58 7.62 -6.45
N VAL A 43 0.71 6.48 -5.77
CA VAL A 43 0.30 5.17 -6.30
C VAL A 43 -1.23 5.10 -6.42
N ILE A 44 -1.96 5.59 -5.40
CA ILE A 44 -3.43 5.70 -5.44
C ILE A 44 -3.87 6.56 -6.62
N ALA A 45 -3.22 7.71 -6.85
CA ALA A 45 -3.54 8.58 -7.98
C ALA A 45 -3.27 7.91 -9.34
N GLN A 46 -2.27 7.03 -9.45
CA GLN A 46 -2.04 6.23 -10.67
C GLN A 46 -3.18 5.22 -10.89
N LEU A 47 -3.60 4.51 -9.84
CA LEU A 47 -4.68 3.52 -9.89
C LEU A 47 -6.05 4.15 -10.18
N HIS A 48 -6.38 5.26 -9.51
CA HIS A 48 -7.64 5.97 -9.70
C HIS A 48 -7.77 6.55 -11.12
N ARG A 49 -6.67 7.07 -11.71
CA ARG A 49 -6.67 7.53 -13.10
C ARG A 49 -7.01 6.42 -14.10
N ALA A 50 -6.73 5.16 -13.74
CA ALA A 50 -7.09 4.00 -14.52
C ALA A 50 -8.46 3.39 -14.14
N GLY A 51 -9.26 4.08 -13.33
CA GLY A 51 -10.59 3.63 -12.91
C GLY A 51 -10.59 2.50 -11.88
N LYS A 52 -9.48 2.27 -11.17
CA LYS A 52 -9.38 1.26 -10.12
C LYS A 52 -9.87 1.82 -8.79
N GLU A 53 -10.55 1.00 -8.00
CA GLU A 53 -10.89 1.27 -6.60
C GLU A 53 -9.77 0.75 -5.70
N VAL A 54 -9.35 1.55 -4.71
CA VAL A 54 -8.24 1.21 -3.81
C VAL A 54 -8.74 1.15 -2.37
N VAL A 55 -8.46 0.02 -1.71
CA VAL A 55 -8.68 -0.19 -0.29
C VAL A 55 -7.32 -0.15 0.42
N LEU A 56 -7.27 0.50 1.58
CA LEU A 56 -6.08 0.56 2.42
C LEU A 56 -6.31 -0.27 3.68
N PRO A 57 -5.68 -1.45 3.79
CA PRO A 57 -5.73 -2.25 4.99
C PRO A 57 -5.10 -1.54 6.19
N GLN A 58 -5.64 -1.74 7.39
CA GLN A 58 -5.01 -1.27 8.62
C GLN A 58 -4.55 -2.47 9.46
N GLY A 59 -3.24 -2.58 9.71
CA GLY A 59 -2.67 -3.59 10.61
C GLY A 59 -2.68 -3.14 12.07
N TYR A 60 -2.70 -4.09 13.01
CA TYR A 60 -2.81 -3.82 14.45
C TYR A 60 -1.58 -3.12 15.05
N HIS A 61 -0.41 -3.42 14.53
CA HIS A 61 0.90 -2.94 14.97
C HIS A 61 1.52 -1.95 13.99
N THR A 62 0.76 -1.53 12.99
CA THR A 62 1.19 -0.54 12.00
C THR A 62 0.71 0.86 12.36
N ARG A 63 1.37 1.88 11.80
CA ARG A 63 1.02 3.29 12.06
C ARG A 63 0.28 3.96 10.92
N HIS A 64 0.26 3.34 9.75
CA HIS A 64 -0.22 3.95 8.53
C HIS A 64 -1.11 2.97 7.78
N ASP A 65 -2.21 3.46 7.22
CA ASP A 65 -3.08 2.63 6.37
C ASP A 65 -2.33 2.21 5.10
N GLY A 66 -2.48 0.95 4.74
CA GLY A 66 -1.71 0.27 3.70
C GLY A 66 -0.33 -0.18 4.16
N GLN A 67 0.07 0.05 5.42
CA GLN A 67 1.33 -0.48 5.93
C GLN A 67 1.18 -1.97 6.28
N VAL A 68 2.18 -2.77 5.92
CA VAL A 68 2.30 -4.17 6.34
C VAL A 68 3.65 -4.46 6.99
N LEU A 69 3.67 -5.44 7.88
CA LEU A 69 4.87 -6.03 8.46
C LEU A 69 4.89 -7.54 8.19
N GLY A 70 6.05 -8.17 8.26
CA GLY A 70 6.14 -9.63 8.10
C GLY A 70 5.39 -10.41 9.18
N CYS A 71 5.16 -9.81 10.35
CA CYS A 71 4.44 -10.41 11.48
C CYS A 71 3.06 -9.79 11.76
N ASP A 72 2.66 -8.78 10.97
CA ASP A 72 1.37 -8.11 11.11
C ASP A 72 0.84 -7.82 9.70
N GLN A 73 0.10 -8.80 9.19
CA GLN A 73 -0.62 -8.73 7.94
C GLN A 73 -2.08 -8.42 8.27
N ALA A 74 -2.67 -7.47 7.55
CA ALA A 74 -4.02 -6.96 7.83
C ALA A 74 -5.16 -7.98 7.54
N GLU A 75 -4.84 -9.27 7.46
CA GLU A 75 -5.75 -10.38 7.14
C GLU A 75 -6.89 -10.54 8.16
N GLY A 76 -6.77 -9.96 9.36
CA GLY A 76 -7.78 -10.02 10.42
C GLY A 76 -9.09 -9.24 10.15
N HIS A 77 -9.17 -8.44 9.08
CA HIS A 77 -10.25 -7.45 8.93
C HIS A 77 -11.23 -7.66 7.76
N GLY A 78 -11.25 -8.81 7.10
CA GLY A 78 -12.24 -9.07 6.04
C GLY A 78 -12.16 -8.02 4.92
N ILE A 79 -10.96 -7.91 4.33
CA ILE A 79 -10.67 -6.89 3.33
C ILE A 79 -11.48 -7.21 2.06
N ASP A 80 -12.41 -6.31 1.74
CA ASP A 80 -13.20 -6.38 0.52
C ASP A 80 -12.36 -5.88 -0.66
N ALA A 81 -11.55 -6.76 -1.24
CA ALA A 81 -10.78 -6.48 -2.44
C ALA A 81 -10.56 -7.77 -3.26
N ASP A 82 -10.41 -7.62 -4.57
CA ASP A 82 -10.22 -8.74 -5.50
C ASP A 82 -8.78 -9.27 -5.48
N ALA A 83 -7.80 -8.39 -5.18
CA ALA A 83 -6.39 -8.74 -5.07
C ALA A 83 -5.61 -7.73 -4.22
N TYR A 84 -4.41 -8.13 -3.81
CA TYR A 84 -3.42 -7.23 -3.19
C TYR A 84 -2.40 -6.76 -4.23
N LEU A 85 -2.10 -5.45 -4.22
CA LEU A 85 -0.93 -4.90 -4.88
C LEU A 85 0.10 -4.55 -3.81
N CYS A 86 1.23 -5.27 -3.82
CA CYS A 86 2.35 -5.04 -2.91
C CYS A 86 3.43 -4.21 -3.61
N VAL A 87 3.87 -3.14 -2.98
CA VAL A 87 4.88 -2.19 -3.48
C VAL A 87 6.18 -2.29 -2.70
#